data_AF-A0A2V8PYK9-F1
#
_entry.id   AF-A0A2V8PYK9-F1
#
_cell.length_a   1.000
_cell.length_b   1.000
_cell.length_c   1.000
_cell.angle_alpha   90.00
_cell.angle_beta   90.00
_cell.angle_gamma   90.00
#
_symmetry.space_group_name_H-M   'P 1'
#
loop_
_entity.id
_entity.type
_entity.pdbx_description
1 polymer ?
#
loop_
_entity_poly.entity_id
_entity_poly.type
_entity_poly.pdbx_seq_one_letter_code
_entity_poly.pdbx_strand_id
1 'polypeptide(L)'
;MSKNRKMHSAQMASLFDIVTYTDDFLRIRDVGDWDNALNGLQIENSGRVTRFGAAVDVSTRVLTEAAKKKVDLLIVHHGLFWSGLQPVRSALRRQLQLAFENDIALYSAHLPLDIHPKIGNNAQLAAVLGLKSAQQNCRASVSDASRVASWFVNCDEH
;
A
#
# COMPACT_ATOMS: atom_id res chain seq x y z
N MET A 1 -19.60 42.18 -18.34
CA MET A 1 -18.85 41.89 -17.10
C MET A 1 -18.34 40.45 -17.17
N SER A 2 -17.11 40.28 -17.67
CA SER A 2 -16.48 38.97 -17.84
C SER A 2 -15.97 38.47 -16.49
N LYS A 3 -16.51 37.35 -16.00
CA LYS A 3 -16.00 36.69 -14.79
C LYS A 3 -14.71 35.96 -15.15
N ASN A 4 -13.59 36.54 -14.75
CA ASN A 4 -12.26 35.97 -14.86
C ASN A 4 -12.21 34.68 -13.99
N ARG A 5 -12.36 33.50 -14.60
CA ARG A 5 -12.00 32.23 -13.96
C ARG A 5 -10.48 32.19 -13.90
N LYS A 6 -9.92 32.42 -12.72
CA LYS A 6 -8.53 32.02 -12.43
C LYS A 6 -8.46 30.51 -12.66
N MET A 7 -7.79 30.09 -13.73
CA MET A 7 -7.32 28.72 -13.86
C MET A 7 -6.29 28.51 -12.74
N HIS A 8 -6.67 27.81 -11.68
CA HIS A 8 -5.70 27.24 -10.77
C HIS A 8 -4.84 26.25 -11.57
N SER A 9 -3.55 26.54 -11.73
CA SER A 9 -2.58 25.52 -12.08
C SER A 9 -2.75 24.37 -11.09
N ALA A 10 -3.05 23.16 -11.57
CA ALA A 10 -3.08 21.98 -10.72
C ALA A 10 -1.69 21.81 -10.10
N GLN A 11 -1.56 22.16 -8.81
CA GLN A 11 -0.34 21.92 -8.06
C GLN A 11 -0.18 20.40 -7.97
N MET A 12 0.93 19.87 -8.51
CA MET A 12 1.23 18.44 -8.38
C MET A 12 1.42 18.13 -6.89
N ALA A 13 0.69 17.13 -6.38
CA ALA A 13 0.82 16.71 -4.99
C ALA A 13 2.24 16.17 -4.74
N SER A 14 2.85 16.57 -3.62
CA SER A 14 4.15 16.05 -3.23
C SER A 14 4.01 14.61 -2.72
N LEU A 15 5.11 13.86 -2.72
CA LEU A 15 5.16 12.53 -2.09
C LEU A 15 4.71 12.62 -0.62
N PHE A 16 5.19 13.64 0.09
CA PHE A 16 4.85 13.87 1.50
C PHE A 16 3.34 14.02 1.72
N ASP A 17 2.67 14.83 0.90
CA ASP A 17 1.22 15.05 1.03
C ASP A 17 0.45 13.75 0.76
N ILE A 18 0.86 13.00 -0.26
CA ILE A 18 0.25 11.72 -0.63
C ILE A 18 0.41 10.69 0.48
N VAL A 19 1.64 10.54 1.00
CA VAL A 19 1.94 9.60 2.08
C VAL A 19 1.15 9.98 3.34
N THR A 20 1.19 11.25 3.74
CA THR A 20 0.42 11.75 4.90
C THR A 20 -1.07 11.43 4.76
N TYR A 21 -1.65 11.77 3.60
CA TYR A 21 -3.06 11.46 3.33
C TYR A 21 -3.34 9.95 3.37
N THR A 22 -2.47 9.14 2.78
CA THR A 22 -2.69 7.69 2.68
C THR A 22 -2.57 7.03 4.05
N ASP A 23 -1.61 7.45 4.87
CA ASP A 23 -1.42 6.99 6.24
C ASP A 23 -2.66 7.23 7.09
N ASP A 24 -3.22 8.45 7.00
CA ASP A 24 -4.44 8.83 7.72
C ASP A 24 -5.68 8.10 7.16
N PHE A 25 -5.79 8.02 5.83
CA PHE A 25 -6.93 7.40 5.16
C PHE A 25 -7.03 5.89 5.44
N LEU A 26 -5.89 5.20 5.42
CA LEU A 26 -5.81 3.77 5.74
C LEU A 26 -5.66 3.50 7.24
N ARG A 27 -5.41 4.54 8.05
CA ARG A 27 -5.20 4.44 9.50
C ARG A 27 -4.06 3.48 9.84
N ILE A 28 -2.95 3.55 9.11
CA ILE A 28 -1.85 2.57 9.23
C ILE A 28 -1.21 2.55 10.64
N ARG A 29 -1.38 3.61 11.43
CA ARG A 29 -0.90 3.72 12.81
C ARG A 29 -1.84 3.06 13.84
N ASP A 30 -3.12 2.90 13.49
CA ASP A 30 -4.14 2.34 14.38
C ASP A 30 -4.31 0.83 14.18
N VAL A 31 -4.01 0.34 12.97
CA VAL A 31 -4.22 -1.04 12.58
C VAL A 31 -2.94 -1.82 12.83
N GLY A 32 -2.96 -2.66 13.87
CA GLY A 32 -1.87 -3.60 14.15
C GLY A 32 -1.72 -4.63 13.03
N ASP A 33 -0.48 -4.94 12.71
CA ASP A 33 -0.09 -5.94 11.72
C ASP A 33 1.07 -6.77 12.28
N TRP A 34 1.53 -7.79 11.56
CA TRP A 34 2.70 -8.55 11.97
C TRP A 34 4.01 -7.77 11.70
N ASP A 35 5.07 -8.08 12.44
CA ASP A 35 6.27 -7.22 12.56
C ASP A 35 6.95 -6.81 11.24
N ASN A 36 6.89 -7.65 10.21
CA ASN A 36 7.53 -7.37 8.92
C ASN A 36 6.58 -6.73 7.89
N ALA A 37 5.29 -6.59 8.20
CA ALA A 37 4.35 -5.78 7.43
C ALA A 37 4.57 -4.29 7.74
N LEU A 38 5.71 -3.76 7.29
CA LEU A 38 6.03 -2.34 7.44
C LEU A 38 5.12 -1.49 6.54
N ASN A 39 3.93 -1.20 7.05
CA ASN A 39 2.95 -0.32 6.41
C ASN A 39 3.47 1.12 6.33
N GLY A 40 3.16 1.82 5.24
CA GLY A 40 3.64 3.16 4.97
C GLY A 40 4.73 3.23 3.90
N LEU A 41 5.42 4.37 3.85
CA LEU A 41 6.53 4.63 2.93
C LEU A 41 7.77 3.83 3.32
N GLN A 42 8.31 3.06 2.37
CA GLN A 42 9.50 2.21 2.57
C GLN A 42 10.72 2.69 1.79
N ILE A 43 10.51 3.31 0.64
CA ILE A 43 11.53 3.92 -0.20
C ILE A 43 11.03 5.29 -0.61
N GLU A 44 11.82 6.34 -0.34
CA GLU A 44 11.53 7.69 -0.82
C GLU A 44 12.03 7.90 -2.25
N ASN A 45 11.43 8.87 -2.95
CA ASN A 45 11.95 9.40 -4.22
C ASN A 45 12.32 10.89 -4.06
N SER A 46 12.54 11.60 -5.16
CA SER A 46 12.83 13.04 -5.19
C SER A 46 11.73 13.96 -4.63
N GLY A 47 10.61 13.41 -4.13
CA GLY A 47 9.49 14.14 -3.54
C GLY A 47 8.37 14.46 -4.54
N ARG A 48 8.53 14.10 -5.82
CA ARG A 48 7.55 14.34 -6.88
C ARG A 48 6.78 13.06 -7.21
N VAL A 49 5.47 13.18 -7.37
CA VAL A 49 4.63 12.09 -7.88
C VAL A 49 3.83 12.56 -9.09
N THR A 50 4.02 11.90 -10.22
CA THR A 50 3.32 12.15 -11.49
C THR A 50 2.59 10.92 -11.99
N ARG A 51 3.00 9.72 -11.54
CA ARG A 51 2.40 8.46 -11.95
C ARG A 51 2.49 7.40 -10.87
N PHE A 52 1.33 6.90 -10.51
CA PHE A 52 1.17 5.77 -9.60
C PHE A 52 1.26 4.43 -10.34
N GLY A 53 1.80 3.43 -9.65
CA GLY A 53 1.66 2.01 -9.97
C GLY A 53 1.11 1.26 -8.77
N ALA A 54 0.44 0.15 -9.01
CA ALA A 54 -0.04 -0.74 -7.96
C ALA A 54 0.32 -2.20 -8.27
N ALA A 55 0.67 -2.98 -7.25
CA ALA A 55 0.91 -4.42 -7.34
C ALA A 55 0.59 -5.13 -6.01
N VAL A 56 0.51 -6.46 -6.02
CA VAL A 56 0.38 -7.24 -4.78
C VAL A 56 1.73 -7.27 -4.08
N ASP A 57 2.76 -7.83 -4.72
CA ASP A 57 4.11 -7.93 -4.16
C ASP A 57 5.09 -6.98 -4.85
N VAL A 58 6.05 -6.45 -4.09
CA VAL A 58 7.26 -5.92 -4.71
C VAL A 58 8.13 -7.07 -5.24
N SER A 59 8.59 -6.92 -6.47
CA SER A 59 9.54 -7.85 -7.09
C SER A 59 10.42 -7.13 -8.10
N THR A 60 11.53 -7.76 -8.50
CA THR A 60 12.38 -7.21 -9.56
C THR A 60 11.58 -7.00 -10.85
N ARG A 61 10.68 -7.93 -11.19
CA ARG A 61 9.80 -7.80 -12.37
C ARG A 61 8.86 -6.60 -12.25
N VAL A 62 8.22 -6.43 -11.10
CA VAL A 62 7.30 -5.30 -10.86
C VAL A 62 8.04 -3.97 -10.96
N LEU A 63 9.20 -3.83 -10.32
CA LEU A 63 10.00 -2.61 -10.39
C LEU A 63 10.54 -2.33 -11.80
N THR A 64 10.95 -3.36 -12.55
CA THR A 64 11.34 -3.21 -13.95
C THR A 64 10.17 -2.69 -14.80
N GLU A 65 8.96 -3.22 -14.63
CA GLU A 65 7.80 -2.74 -15.36
C GLU A 65 7.35 -1.34 -14.91
N ALA A 66 7.47 -1.02 -13.61
CA ALA A 66 7.22 0.31 -13.07
C ALA A 66 8.15 1.35 -13.69
N ALA A 67 9.45 1.05 -13.77
CA ALA A 67 10.46 1.88 -14.42
C ALA A 67 10.13 2.11 -15.92
N LYS A 68 9.83 1.04 -16.68
CA LYS A 68 9.43 1.16 -18.09
C LYS A 68 8.21 2.06 -18.29
N LYS A 69 7.26 1.99 -17.36
CA LYS A 69 6.03 2.80 -17.38
C LYS A 69 6.21 4.19 -16.75
N LYS A 70 7.40 4.53 -16.27
CA LYS A 70 7.72 5.80 -15.59
C LYS A 70 6.82 6.05 -14.37
N VAL A 71 6.55 5.00 -13.60
CA VAL A 71 5.91 5.10 -12.28
C VAL A 71 6.92 5.71 -11.33
N ASP A 72 6.53 6.75 -10.59
CA ASP A 72 7.36 7.39 -9.56
C ASP A 72 6.86 7.12 -8.14
N LEU A 73 5.64 6.59 -7.98
CA LEU A 73 5.16 6.01 -6.71
C LEU A 73 4.50 4.65 -6.95
N LEU A 74 5.11 3.59 -6.43
CA LEU A 74 4.59 2.24 -6.45
C LEU A 74 3.93 1.89 -5.11
N ILE A 75 2.64 1.58 -5.14
CA ILE A 75 1.88 1.10 -3.98
C ILE A 75 1.79 -0.42 -4.04
N VAL A 76 2.16 -1.11 -2.98
CA VAL A 76 2.12 -2.57 -2.90
C VAL A 76 1.38 -3.06 -1.66
N HIS A 77 0.87 -4.28 -1.73
CA HIS A 77 0.27 -4.93 -0.56
C HIS A 77 1.36 -5.53 0.35
N HIS A 78 2.28 -6.30 -0.24
CA HIS A 78 3.46 -6.83 0.44
C HIS A 78 4.72 -6.05 0.01
N GLY A 79 5.24 -5.25 0.95
CA GLY A 79 6.42 -4.40 0.75
C GLY A 79 7.75 -5.15 0.73
N LEU A 80 8.84 -4.37 0.60
CA LEU A 80 10.22 -4.85 0.47
C LEU A 80 10.67 -5.68 1.68
N PHE A 81 10.15 -5.33 2.85
CA PHE A 81 10.51 -5.94 4.12
C PHE A 81 9.62 -7.12 4.51
N TRP A 82 8.71 -7.57 3.64
CA TRP A 82 7.80 -8.69 3.94
C TRP A 82 8.52 -9.98 4.35
N SER A 83 9.71 -10.25 3.79
CA SER A 83 10.54 -11.40 4.18
C SER A 83 11.41 -11.15 5.43
N GLY A 84 11.20 -10.03 6.13
CA GLY A 84 11.96 -9.57 7.28
C GLY A 84 13.28 -8.89 6.94
N LEU A 85 14.04 -8.57 7.99
CA LEU A 85 15.34 -7.92 7.87
C LEU A 85 16.35 -8.87 7.19
N GLN A 86 16.89 -8.44 6.05
CA GLN A 86 17.77 -9.26 5.22
C GLN A 86 19.00 -8.45 4.77
N PRO A 87 20.17 -9.07 4.59
CA PRO A 87 21.31 -8.41 3.96
C PRO A 87 20.98 -7.98 2.53
N VAL A 88 21.46 -6.80 2.11
CA VAL A 88 21.25 -6.28 0.75
C VAL A 88 22.12 -7.04 -0.26
N ARG A 89 21.60 -8.15 -0.76
CA ARG A 89 22.24 -9.04 -1.74
C ARG A 89 21.21 -9.49 -2.77
N SER A 90 21.68 -10.07 -3.87
CA SER A 90 20.83 -10.75 -4.86
C SER A 90 19.59 -9.95 -5.27
N ALA A 91 18.38 -10.43 -4.95
CA ALA A 91 17.12 -9.81 -5.35
C ALA A 91 16.91 -8.43 -4.71
N LEU A 92 17.12 -8.32 -3.39
CA LEU A 92 16.95 -7.06 -2.66
C LEU A 92 17.88 -5.97 -3.22
N ARG A 93 19.14 -6.31 -3.52
CA ARG A 93 20.07 -5.39 -4.17
C ARG A 93 19.53 -4.89 -5.51
N ARG A 94 19.07 -5.79 -6.38
CA ARG A 94 18.52 -5.43 -7.71
C ARG A 94 17.27 -4.56 -7.60
N GLN A 95 16.40 -4.85 -6.64
CA GLN A 95 15.16 -4.10 -6.40
C GLN A 95 15.48 -2.67 -5.93
N LEU A 96 16.35 -2.52 -4.94
CA LEU A 96 16.79 -1.20 -4.46
C LEU A 96 17.48 -0.40 -5.58
N GLN A 97 18.37 -1.04 -6.35
CA GLN A 97 19.02 -0.40 -7.49
C GLN A 97 17.99 0.12 -8.51
N LEU A 98 17.01 -0.71 -8.91
CA LEU A 98 15.95 -0.30 -9.83
C LEU A 98 15.12 0.87 -9.27
N ALA A 99 14.74 0.82 -7.99
CA ALA A 99 13.97 1.89 -7.36
C ALA A 99 14.74 3.21 -7.35
N PHE A 100 16.02 3.19 -6.93
CA PHE A 100 16.85 4.40 -6.84
C PHE A 100 17.21 4.98 -8.22
N GLU A 101 17.62 4.15 -9.17
CA GLU A 101 18.02 4.62 -10.52
C GLU A 101 16.85 5.21 -11.31
N ASN A 102 15.61 4.85 -10.96
CA ASN A 102 14.40 5.31 -11.63
C ASN A 102 13.55 6.24 -10.77
N ASP A 103 14.05 6.68 -9.61
CA ASP A 103 13.37 7.60 -8.70
C ASP A 103 11.95 7.14 -8.31
N ILE A 104 11.84 5.85 -7.96
CA ILE A 104 10.56 5.19 -7.61
C ILE A 104 10.44 5.11 -6.10
N ALA A 105 9.42 5.80 -5.56
CA ALA A 105 9.00 5.62 -4.18
C ALA A 105 8.21 4.32 -4.03
N LEU A 106 8.32 3.67 -2.87
CA LEU A 106 7.59 2.44 -2.54
C LEU A 106 6.77 2.65 -1.28
N TYR A 107 5.46 2.45 -1.38
CA TYR A 107 4.52 2.49 -0.26
C TYR A 107 3.85 1.13 -0.08
N SER A 108 3.80 0.60 1.14
CA SER A 108 3.16 -0.69 1.45
C SER A 108 1.89 -0.50 2.27
N ALA A 109 0.81 -1.21 1.93
CA ALA A 109 -0.40 -1.30 2.75
C ALA A 109 -0.98 -2.71 2.74
N HIS A 110 -0.78 -3.43 3.84
CA HIS A 110 -1.23 -4.79 4.07
C HIS A 110 -2.60 -4.79 4.79
N LEU A 111 -2.67 -5.15 6.07
CA LEU A 111 -3.93 -5.20 6.81
C LEU A 111 -4.73 -3.89 6.83
N PRO A 112 -4.10 -2.70 6.96
CA PRO A 112 -4.83 -1.43 6.88
C PRO A 112 -5.63 -1.31 5.57
N LEU A 113 -5.10 -1.84 4.46
CA LEU A 113 -5.83 -1.89 3.20
C LEU A 113 -6.91 -2.98 3.23
N ASP A 114 -6.60 -4.21 3.62
CA ASP A 114 -7.56 -5.33 3.60
C ASP A 114 -8.86 -5.02 4.33
N ILE A 115 -8.75 -4.40 5.51
CA ILE A 115 -9.90 -4.12 6.37
C ILE A 115 -10.59 -2.80 6.03
N HIS A 116 -10.05 -2.00 5.10
CA HIS A 116 -10.64 -0.71 4.78
C HIS A 116 -12.08 -0.89 4.25
N PRO A 117 -13.11 -0.26 4.86
CA PRO A 117 -14.51 -0.61 4.63
C PRO A 117 -15.00 -0.33 3.20
N LYS A 118 -14.39 0.63 2.52
CA LYS A 118 -14.74 1.01 1.14
C LYS A 118 -13.81 0.40 0.08
N ILE A 119 -12.51 0.66 0.17
CA ILE A 119 -11.54 0.28 -0.87
C ILE A 119 -10.75 -1.00 -0.57
N GLY A 120 -10.98 -1.62 0.58
CA GLY A 120 -10.17 -2.76 1.01
C GLY A 120 -10.48 -4.03 0.24
N ASN A 121 -9.49 -4.92 0.17
CA ASN A 121 -9.59 -6.16 -0.59
C ASN A 121 -10.81 -6.99 -0.16
N ASN A 122 -11.08 -7.07 1.15
CA ASN A 122 -12.23 -7.81 1.68
C ASN A 122 -13.57 -7.18 1.28
N ALA A 123 -13.67 -5.84 1.35
CA ALA A 123 -14.87 -5.13 0.95
C ALA A 123 -15.15 -5.26 -0.56
N GLN A 124 -14.10 -5.13 -1.38
CA GLN A 124 -14.19 -5.29 -2.83
C GLN A 124 -14.55 -6.73 -3.23
N LEU A 125 -13.94 -7.72 -2.58
CA LEU A 125 -14.25 -9.14 -2.81
C LEU A 125 -15.70 -9.47 -2.43
N ALA A 126 -16.16 -9.02 -1.26
CA ALA A 126 -17.54 -9.21 -0.83
C ALA A 126 -18.54 -8.61 -1.84
N ALA A 127 -18.26 -7.41 -2.36
CA ALA A 127 -19.09 -6.77 -3.37
C ALA A 127 -19.15 -7.57 -4.68
N VAL A 128 -18.01 -8.07 -5.18
CA VAL A 128 -17.95 -8.89 -6.40
C VAL A 128 -18.71 -10.21 -6.22
N LEU A 129 -18.67 -10.80 -5.03
CA LEU A 129 -19.39 -12.04 -4.69
C LEU A 129 -20.87 -11.81 -4.35
N GLY A 130 -21.35 -10.56 -4.33
CA GLY A 130 -22.73 -10.25 -3.94
C GLY A 130 -23.03 -10.50 -2.46
N LEU A 131 -22.00 -10.61 -1.62
CA LEU A 131 -22.14 -10.76 -0.18
C LEU A 131 -22.56 -9.42 0.43
N LYS A 132 -23.62 -9.41 1.23
CA LYS A 132 -23.96 -8.22 2.03
C LYS A 132 -22.86 -8.03 3.07
N SER A 133 -22.38 -6.80 3.21
CA SER A 133 -21.39 -6.45 4.22
C SER A 133 -21.91 -6.82 5.61
N ALA A 134 -21.40 -7.91 6.18
CA ALA A 134 -21.46 -8.10 7.63
C ALA A 134 -20.69 -6.92 8.23
N GLN A 135 -21.31 -6.20 9.18
CA GLN A 135 -20.61 -5.14 9.91
C GLN A 135 -19.26 -5.67 10.39
N GLN A 136 -18.18 -5.01 9.99
CA GLN A 136 -16.81 -5.36 10.37
C GLN A 136 -16.60 -5.05 11.86
N ASN A 137 -17.17 -5.87 12.73
CA ASN A 137 -16.85 -5.93 14.16
C ASN A 137 -15.74 -6.95 14.46
N CYS A 138 -15.00 -7.39 13.44
CA CYS A 138 -13.89 -8.31 13.62
C CYS A 138 -12.65 -7.54 14.08
N ARG A 139 -12.33 -7.62 15.39
CA ARG A 139 -11.02 -7.23 15.90
C ARG A 139 -9.99 -8.21 15.35
N ALA A 140 -9.09 -7.74 14.49
CA ALA A 140 -7.89 -8.50 14.15
C ALA A 140 -6.97 -8.54 15.39
N SER A 141 -6.83 -9.70 16.01
CA SER A 141 -5.76 -9.98 16.97
C SER A 141 -4.79 -10.95 16.32
N VAL A 142 -3.56 -10.51 16.07
CA VAL A 142 -2.50 -11.39 15.57
C VAL A 142 -2.00 -12.23 16.74
N SER A 143 -2.32 -13.52 16.75
CA SER A 143 -1.63 -14.51 17.57
C SER A 143 -0.92 -15.50 16.65
N ASP A 144 0.40 -15.41 16.65
CA ASP A 144 1.37 -16.36 16.10
C ASP A 144 1.79 -16.19 14.61
N ALA A 145 3.08 -15.88 14.41
CA ALA A 145 3.66 -15.39 13.15
C ALA A 145 4.28 -16.48 12.24
N SER A 146 3.88 -17.75 12.39
CA SER A 146 4.64 -18.86 11.80
C SER A 146 3.87 -19.82 10.90
N ARG A 147 2.57 -19.65 10.67
CA ARG A 147 1.78 -20.49 9.76
C ARG A 147 0.76 -19.63 9.02
N VAL A 148 0.44 -19.99 7.78
CA VAL A 148 -0.62 -19.40 6.93
C VAL A 148 -1.70 -18.78 7.81
N ALA A 149 -1.87 -17.46 7.75
CA ALA A 149 -2.88 -16.75 8.52
C ALA A 149 -4.26 -17.36 8.20
N SER A 150 -4.67 -18.31 9.03
CA SER A 150 -6.00 -18.88 9.00
C SER A 150 -6.88 -17.85 9.66
N TRP A 151 -7.60 -17.09 8.85
CA TRP A 151 -8.64 -16.17 9.30
C TRP A 151 -9.76 -17.00 9.92
N PHE A 152 -9.72 -17.23 11.24
CA PHE A 152 -10.90 -17.70 11.96
C PHE A 152 -11.85 -16.52 12.12
N VAL A 153 -12.90 -16.51 11.31
CA VAL A 153 -14.05 -15.64 11.47
C VAL A 153 -14.88 -16.20 12.62
N ASN A 154 -14.68 -15.71 13.85
CA ASN A 154 -15.70 -15.85 14.88
C ASN A 154 -16.75 -14.76 14.64
N CYS A 155 -17.79 -15.12 13.90
CA CYS A 155 -19.05 -14.38 13.92
C CYS A 155 -19.82 -14.89 15.14
N ASP A 156 -19.81 -14.15 16.25
CA ASP A 156 -20.83 -14.34 17.27
C ASP A 156 -22.18 -13.87 16.68
N GLU A 157 -23.11 -14.82 16.55
CA GLU A 157 -24.47 -14.59 16.09
C GLU A 157 -25.26 -13.78 17.12
N HIS A 158 -25.65 -12.55 16.77
CA HIS A 158 -26.76 -11.84 17.37
C HIS A 158 -27.62 -11.19 16.28
#